data_AF-A0A2N6ALK7-F1
#
_entry.id   AF-A0A2N6ALK7-F1
#
_cell.length_a   1.000
_cell.length_b   1.000
_cell.length_c   1.000
_cell.angle_alpha   90.00
_cell.angle_beta   90.00
_cell.angle_gamma   90.00
#
_symmetry.space_group_name_H-M   'P 1'
#
loop_
_entity.id
_entity.type
_entity.pdbx_description
1 polymer ?
#
loop_
_entity_poly.entity_id
_entity_poly.type
_entity_poly.pdbx_seq_one_letter_code
_entity_poly.pdbx_strand_id
1 'polypeptide(L)'
;AVRVYPSRQKPFDIVPPTVDVINPIGSGDVMSGALAMALGEGEDLQAALRFAIAAATANAASLLPGTFEVEYMRQLSDGMAPLQDRG
;
A
#
# COMPACT_ATOMS: atom_id res chain seq x y z
N ALA A 1 -3.72 17.90 -23.98
CA ALA A 1 -2.82 18.46 -22.94
C ALA A 1 -3.09 17.73 -21.64
N VAL A 2 -2.06 17.14 -21.01
CA VAL A 2 -2.21 16.50 -19.68
C VAL A 2 -2.24 17.63 -18.64
N ARG A 3 -3.24 17.63 -17.76
CA ARG A 3 -3.29 18.53 -16.60
C ARG A 3 -2.73 17.79 -15.40
N VAL A 4 -1.74 18.41 -14.76
CA VAL A 4 -1.17 17.93 -13.50
C VAL A 4 -1.76 18.76 -12.37
N TYR A 5 -2.31 18.08 -11.37
CA TYR A 5 -2.79 18.70 -10.15
C TYR A 5 -1.85 18.28 -9.01
N PRO A 6 -1.04 19.20 -8.45
CA PRO A 6 -0.18 18.86 -7.34
C PRO A 6 -1.01 18.54 -6.10
N SER A 7 -0.55 17.56 -5.31
CA SER A 7 -1.09 17.33 -3.98
C SER A 7 -0.93 18.59 -3.12
N ARG A 8 -1.89 18.83 -2.22
CA ARG A 8 -1.77 19.87 -1.18
C ARG A 8 -0.88 19.43 -0.02
N GLN A 9 -0.58 18.14 0.09
CA GLN A 9 0.31 17.58 1.09
C GLN A 9 1.74 17.48 0.56
N LYS A 10 2.71 17.53 1.46
CA LYS A 10 4.10 17.25 1.12
C LYS A 10 4.23 15.81 0.60
N PRO A 11 5.17 15.54 -0.32
CA PRO A 11 5.47 14.17 -0.71
C PRO A 11 5.99 13.38 0.49
N PHE A 12 5.64 12.09 0.55
CA PHE A 12 6.15 11.14 1.53
C PHE A 12 7.01 10.11 0.82
N ASP A 13 8.06 9.65 1.50
CA ASP A 13 8.73 8.40 1.12
C ASP A 13 8.10 7.24 1.88
N ILE A 14 7.78 6.17 1.15
CA ILE A 14 7.29 4.93 1.73
C ILE A 14 8.14 3.78 1.20
N VAL A 15 8.73 3.04 2.12
CA VAL A 15 9.47 1.82 1.80
C VAL A 15 8.54 0.64 2.04
N PRO A 16 8.20 -0.16 1.01
CA PRO A 16 7.41 -1.37 1.21
C PRO A 16 8.21 -2.40 2.02
N PRO A 17 7.52 -3.28 2.78
CA PRO A 17 8.18 -4.40 3.43
C PRO A 17 8.92 -5.29 2.41
N THR A 18 10.07 -5.83 2.82
CA THR A 18 10.82 -6.78 1.99
C THR A 18 10.24 -8.18 2.14
N VAL A 19 9.91 -8.82 1.03
CA VAL A 19 9.35 -10.18 0.96
C VAL A 19 9.95 -10.94 -0.22
N ASP A 20 9.84 -12.27 -0.20
CA ASP A 20 10.13 -13.10 -1.36
C ASP A 20 9.00 -12.93 -2.39
N VAL A 21 9.30 -12.28 -3.51
CA VAL A 21 8.30 -12.02 -4.56
C VAL A 21 8.02 -13.30 -5.34
N ILE A 22 6.76 -13.75 -5.28
CA ILE A 22 6.25 -14.94 -6.00
C ILE A 22 5.51 -14.52 -7.27
N ASN A 23 4.53 -13.61 -7.16
CA ASN A 23 3.72 -13.16 -8.28
C ASN A 23 3.23 -11.71 -8.10
N PRO A 24 3.77 -10.73 -8.83
CA PRO A 24 3.38 -9.33 -8.69
C PRO A 24 2.10 -8.96 -9.47
N ILE A 25 1.51 -9.89 -10.23
CA ILE A 25 0.31 -9.62 -11.02
C ILE A 25 -0.82 -9.17 -10.09
N GLY A 26 -1.45 -8.04 -10.43
CA GLY A 26 -2.55 -7.46 -9.67
C GLY A 26 -2.14 -6.66 -8.42
N SER A 27 -0.85 -6.56 -8.05
CA SER A 27 -0.45 -5.79 -6.86
C SER A 27 -0.85 -4.31 -6.95
N GLY A 28 -0.89 -3.71 -8.14
CA GLY A 28 -1.38 -2.34 -8.34
C GLY A 28 -2.88 -2.19 -8.13
N ASP A 29 -3.67 -3.17 -8.57
CA ASP A 29 -5.12 -3.20 -8.35
C ASP A 29 -5.44 -3.43 -6.86
N VAL A 30 -4.70 -4.33 -6.21
CA VAL A 30 -4.78 -4.57 -4.76
C VAL A 30 -4.45 -3.31 -3.99
N MET A 31 -3.33 -2.63 -4.32
CA MET A 31 -2.98 -1.35 -3.70
C MET A 31 -4.12 -0.34 -3.84
N SER A 32 -4.65 -0.18 -5.05
CA SER A 32 -5.68 0.82 -5.35
C SER A 32 -6.98 0.53 -4.62
N GLY A 33 -7.41 -0.75 -4.60
CA GLY A 33 -8.61 -1.19 -3.89
C GLY A 33 -8.48 -1.05 -2.38
N ALA A 34 -7.34 -1.48 -1.81
CA ALA A 34 -7.06 -1.36 -0.38
C ALA A 34 -6.98 0.11 0.06
N LEU A 35 -6.37 0.98 -0.75
CA LEU A 35 -6.31 2.42 -0.48
C LEU A 35 -7.69 3.06 -0.50
N ALA A 36 -8.50 2.75 -1.53
CA ALA A 36 -9.85 3.28 -1.64
C ALA A 36 -10.74 2.82 -0.47
N MET A 37 -10.60 1.56 -0.05
CA MET A 37 -11.33 1.02 1.09
C MET A 37 -10.93 1.70 2.40
N ALA A 38 -9.64 1.76 2.74
CA ALA A 38 -9.17 2.39 3.98
C ALA A 38 -9.55 3.88 4.06
N LEU A 39 -9.40 4.63 2.97
CA LEU A 39 -9.86 6.03 2.92
C LEU A 39 -11.38 6.14 3.07
N GLY A 40 -12.14 5.21 2.49
CA GLY A 40 -13.60 5.14 2.62
C GLY A 40 -14.07 4.84 4.05
N GLU A 41 -13.25 4.13 4.83
CA GLU A 41 -13.47 3.85 6.26
C GLU A 41 -13.04 5.01 7.18
N GLY A 42 -12.44 6.06 6.62
CA GLY A 42 -12.06 7.27 7.34
C GLY A 42 -10.64 7.25 7.91
N GLU A 43 -9.80 6.29 7.49
CA GLU A 43 -8.38 6.30 7.83
C GLU A 43 -7.68 7.55 7.28
N ASP A 44 -6.70 8.06 8.01
CA ASP A 44 -5.85 9.12 7.49
C ASP A 44 -5.00 8.61 6.31
N LEU A 45 -4.56 9.54 5.45
CA LEU A 45 -3.85 9.16 4.22
C LEU A 45 -2.61 8.30 4.49
N GLN A 46 -1.85 8.57 5.55
CA GLN A 46 -0.63 7.82 5.82
C GLN A 46 -0.95 6.41 6.32
N ALA A 47 -1.96 6.27 7.19
CA ALA A 47 -2.45 4.96 7.62
C ALA A 47 -2.99 4.14 6.44
N ALA A 48 -3.82 4.76 5.60
CA ALA A 48 -4.37 4.13 4.41
C ALA A 48 -3.29 3.70 3.41
N LEU A 49 -2.22 4.50 3.24
CA LEU A 49 -1.09 4.16 2.37
C LEU A 49 -0.28 2.97 2.91
N ARG A 50 0.01 2.92 4.22
CA ARG A 50 0.69 1.76 4.83
C ARG A 50 -0.12 0.48 4.65
N PHE A 51 -1.42 0.55 4.91
CA PHE A 51 -2.34 -0.57 4.71
C PHE A 51 -2.34 -1.06 3.26
N ALA A 52 -2.49 -0.13 2.29
CA ALA A 52 -2.52 -0.46 0.87
C ALA A 52 -1.21 -1.08 0.35
N ILE A 53 -0.07 -0.58 0.83
CA ILE A 53 1.25 -1.09 0.45
C ILE A 53 1.48 -2.47 1.06
N ALA A 54 1.07 -2.69 2.31
CA ALA A 54 1.14 -4.01 2.93
C ALA A 54 0.29 -5.05 2.17
N ALA A 55 -0.93 -4.68 1.76
CA ALA A 55 -1.79 -5.54 0.94
C ALA A 55 -1.17 -5.88 -0.42
N ALA A 56 -0.62 -4.88 -1.12
CA ALA A 56 0.05 -5.09 -2.40
C ALA A 56 1.32 -5.95 -2.27
N THR A 57 2.03 -5.81 -1.15
CA THR A 57 3.22 -6.60 -0.82
C THR A 57 2.84 -8.05 -0.49
N ALA A 58 1.78 -8.26 0.29
CA ALA A 58 1.24 -9.59 0.57
C ALA A 58 0.78 -10.29 -0.71
N ASN A 59 0.12 -9.58 -1.63
CA ASN A 59 -0.22 -10.11 -2.96
C ASN A 59 1.03 -10.54 -3.74
N ALA A 60 2.08 -9.72 -3.74
CA ALA A 60 3.32 -10.03 -4.44
C ALA A 60 4.00 -11.30 -3.91
N ALA A 61 3.80 -11.62 -2.63
CA ALA A 61 4.27 -12.83 -1.97
C ALA A 61 3.30 -14.03 -2.08
N SER A 62 2.18 -13.88 -2.80
CA SER A 62 1.19 -14.95 -3.03
C SER A 62 1.33 -15.58 -4.41
N LEU A 63 0.81 -16.79 -4.58
CA LEU A 63 0.81 -17.48 -5.88
C LEU A 63 -0.24 -16.91 -6.85
N LEU A 64 -1.46 -16.65 -6.36
CA LEU A 64 -2.59 -16.22 -7.16
C LEU A 64 -2.80 -14.70 -7.07
N PRO A 65 -3.09 -14.03 -8.19
CA PRO A 65 -3.30 -12.58 -8.22
C PRO A 65 -4.56 -12.19 -7.46
N GLY A 66 -4.50 -11.09 -6.72
CA GLY A 66 -5.61 -10.55 -5.94
C GLY A 66 -5.91 -11.32 -4.65
N THR A 67 -5.05 -12.24 -4.23
CA THR A 67 -5.27 -13.08 -3.04
C THR A 67 -4.06 -13.05 -2.12
N PHE A 68 -4.30 -13.02 -0.81
CA PHE A 68 -3.26 -13.06 0.22
C PHE A 68 -3.88 -13.31 1.59
N GLU A 69 -3.07 -13.80 2.52
CA GLU A 69 -3.48 -13.97 3.91
C GLU A 69 -3.58 -12.61 4.62
N VAL A 70 -4.75 -12.30 5.17
CA VAL A 70 -5.02 -11.02 5.83
C VAL A 70 -4.11 -10.81 7.04
N GLU A 71 -3.86 -11.87 7.81
CA GLU A 71 -2.98 -11.78 8.99
C GLU A 71 -1.54 -11.45 8.61
N TYR A 72 -1.04 -12.05 7.52
CA TYR A 72 0.29 -11.72 7.02
C TYR A 72 0.36 -10.28 6.53
N MET A 73 -0.65 -9.81 5.81
CA MET A 73 -0.76 -8.40 5.42
C MET A 73 -0.75 -7.45 6.63
N ARG A 74 -1.45 -7.80 7.72
CA ARG A 74 -1.44 -6.99 8.96
C ARG A 74 -0.06 -6.92 9.59
N GLN A 75 0.63 -8.07 9.70
CA GLN A 75 2.01 -8.11 10.20
C GLN A 75 2.95 -7.23 9.36
N LEU A 76 2.80 -7.27 8.05
CA LEU A 76 3.56 -6.40 7.14
C LEU A 76 3.27 -4.93 7.39
N SER A 77 2.00 -4.54 7.56
CA SER A 77 1.59 -3.15 7.85
C SER A 77 2.13 -2.65 9.19
N ASP A 78 2.05 -3.47 10.24
CA ASP A 78 2.49 -3.12 11.59
C ASP A 78 4.02 -2.98 11.68
N GLY A 79 4.75 -3.72 10.84
CA GLY A 79 6.20 -3.63 10.72
C GLY A 79 6.71 -2.42 9.92
N MET A 80 5.82 -1.67 9.25
CA MET A 80 6.23 -0.49 8.47
C MET A 80 6.56 0.69 9.37
N ALA A 81 7.68 1.35 9.06
CA ALA A 81 8.01 2.62 9.69
C ALA A 81 6.94 3.69 9.39
N PRO A 82 6.70 4.63 10.32
CA PRO A 82 5.87 5.81 10.06
C PRO A 82 6.35 6.55 8.83
N LEU A 83 5.42 7.11 8.05
CA LEU A 83 5.78 7.87 6.86
C LEU A 83 6.43 9.19 7.28
N GLN A 84 7.48 9.56 6.56
CA GLN A 84 8.20 10.80 6.79
C GLN A 84 7.97 11.73 5.60
N ASP A 85 7.67 12.99 5.91
CA ASP A 85 7.66 14.06 4.90
C ASP A 85 9.03 14.13 4.24
N ARG A 86 9.06 14.18 2.91
CA ARG A 86 10.27 14.66 2.22
C ARG A 86 10.43 16.14 2.51
N GLY A 87 11.63 16.50 2.98
CA GLY A 87 12.08 17.88 3.19
C GLY A 87 12.12 18.70 1.91
#